data_AF-A0A8B9HBG1-F1
#
_entry.id   AF-A0A8B9HBG1-F1
#
_cell.length_a   1.000
_cell.length_b   1.000
_cell.length_c   1.000
_cell.angle_alpha   90.00
_cell.angle_beta   90.00
_cell.angle_gamma   90.00
#
_symmetry.space_group_name_H-M   'P 1'
#
loop_
_entity.id
_entity.type
_entity.pdbx_description
1 polymer ?
#
loop_
_entity_poly.entity_id
_entity_poly.type
_entity_poly.pdbx_seq_one_letter_code
_entity_poly.pdbx_strand_id
1 'polypeptide(L)'
;MLVLLMMFGLLGCSTAETFTLQVPGGFIQAKVGSSVLLPCEMSPALNAESYKVSWYRPNKEDSPVLLYKDLKVQENTGDPQYRGRVFLVGDLQKGNVSLKLENLTVADRGEYECYVKSNIWYDTAKVILNITGKTYSTVASNVKNQRTKVGSLILTKF
;
A
#
# COMPACT_ATOMS: atom_id res chain seq x y z
N MET A 1 36.01 45.14 24.49
CA MET A 1 35.12 45.24 23.31
C MET A 1 35.25 44.09 22.31
N LEU A 2 36.37 43.33 22.26
CA LEU A 2 36.52 42.17 21.36
C LEU A 2 35.85 40.86 21.86
N VAL A 3 35.56 40.73 23.15
CA VAL A 3 35.04 39.48 23.74
C VAL A 3 33.53 39.28 23.47
N LEU A 4 32.77 40.36 23.20
CA LEU A 4 31.33 40.28 22.90
C LEU A 4 31.02 39.78 21.47
N LEU A 5 31.97 39.85 20.54
CA LEU A 5 31.74 39.46 19.14
C LEU A 5 31.79 37.93 18.93
N MET A 6 32.41 37.20 19.85
CA MET A 6 32.49 35.73 19.77
C MET A 6 31.20 35.01 20.23
N MET A 7 30.30 35.70 20.93
CA MET A 7 29.00 35.15 21.34
C MET A 7 27.94 35.22 20.23
N PHE A 8 28.17 35.97 19.15
CA PHE A 8 27.27 36.05 17.99
C PHE A 8 27.41 34.88 17.01
N GLY A 9 28.41 34.01 17.19
CA GLY A 9 28.71 32.89 16.27
C GLY A 9 28.12 31.52 16.66
N LEU A 10 27.36 31.41 17.75
CA LEU A 10 26.86 30.13 18.26
C LEU A 10 25.34 29.93 18.11
N LEU A 11 24.61 30.87 17.51
CA LEU A 11 23.25 30.59 17.04
C LEU A 11 23.35 29.89 15.67
N GLY A 12 23.73 28.62 15.69
CA GLY A 12 23.34 27.71 14.62
C GLY A 12 21.82 27.65 14.60
N CYS A 13 21.19 28.34 13.65
CA CYS A 13 19.77 28.15 13.39
C CYS A 13 19.64 26.72 12.85
N SER A 14 19.27 25.77 13.70
CA SER A 14 18.82 24.46 13.24
C SER A 14 17.54 24.69 12.45
N THR A 15 17.67 24.78 11.13
CA THR A 15 16.53 24.94 10.24
C THR A 15 15.61 23.73 10.43
N ALA A 16 14.36 23.98 10.78
CA ALA A 16 13.34 22.94 10.81
C ALA A 16 13.17 22.41 9.37
N GLU A 17 13.60 21.17 9.12
CA GLU A 17 13.41 20.52 7.83
C GLU A 17 11.95 20.07 7.71
N THR A 18 11.20 20.77 6.86
CA THR A 18 9.82 20.41 6.49
C THR A 18 9.81 19.81 5.10
N PHE A 19 8.82 18.96 4.83
CA PHE A 19 8.64 18.32 3.53
C PHE A 19 7.16 18.19 3.17
N THR A 20 6.91 17.92 1.90
CA THR A 20 5.60 17.51 1.37
C THR A 20 5.71 16.14 0.73
N LEU A 21 4.63 15.38 0.67
CA LEU A 21 4.56 14.09 0.00
C LEU A 21 3.97 14.25 -1.40
N GLN A 22 4.74 13.82 -2.39
CA GLN A 22 4.40 13.85 -3.80
C GLN A 22 3.94 12.46 -4.22
N VAL A 23 2.76 12.41 -4.83
CA VAL A 23 2.12 11.20 -5.34
C VAL A 23 1.55 11.47 -6.74
N PRO A 24 1.43 10.47 -7.62
CA PRO A 24 0.80 10.66 -8.91
C PRO A 24 -0.67 11.10 -8.76
N GLY A 25 -1.10 12.03 -9.60
CA GLY A 25 -2.52 12.34 -9.74
C GLY A 25 -3.31 11.18 -10.36
N GLY A 26 -4.57 11.04 -9.98
CA GLY A 26 -5.49 10.04 -10.54
C GLY A 26 -5.39 8.66 -9.88
N PHE A 27 -5.64 7.60 -10.65
CA PHE A 27 -5.62 6.22 -10.16
C PHE A 27 -4.50 5.40 -10.82
N ILE A 28 -3.89 4.52 -10.01
CA ILE A 28 -2.96 3.49 -10.47
C ILE A 28 -3.78 2.26 -10.84
N GLN A 29 -3.55 1.71 -12.03
CA GLN A 29 -4.26 0.53 -12.51
C GLN A 29 -3.39 -0.73 -12.38
N ALA A 30 -3.92 -1.78 -11.76
CA ALA A 30 -3.26 -3.07 -11.63
C ALA A 30 -4.24 -4.23 -11.88
N LYS A 31 -3.71 -5.43 -12.07
CA LYS A 31 -4.51 -6.64 -12.32
C LYS A 31 -4.58 -7.53 -11.08
N VAL A 32 -5.68 -8.25 -10.90
CA VAL A 32 -5.77 -9.33 -9.90
C VAL A 32 -4.61 -10.32 -10.10
N GLY A 33 -3.98 -10.74 -9.00
CA GLY A 33 -2.82 -11.65 -8.96
C GLY A 33 -1.47 -11.00 -9.26
N SER A 34 -1.44 -9.74 -9.73
CA SER A 34 -0.19 -9.03 -10.01
C SER A 34 0.36 -8.30 -8.78
N SER A 35 1.47 -7.58 -8.95
CA SER A 35 2.04 -6.67 -7.95
C SER A 35 1.99 -5.23 -8.46
N VAL A 36 1.88 -4.26 -7.55
CA VAL A 36 1.83 -2.83 -7.86
C VAL A 36 2.75 -2.04 -6.94
N LEU A 37 3.29 -0.94 -7.45
CA LEU A 37 3.98 0.07 -6.69
C LEU A 37 3.03 1.25 -6.44
N LEU A 38 2.85 1.64 -5.18
CA LEU A 38 2.18 2.88 -4.78
C LEU A 38 3.27 3.92 -4.46
N PRO A 39 3.50 4.91 -5.34
CA PRO A 39 4.57 5.88 -5.16
C PRO A 39 4.23 6.86 -4.05
N CYS A 40 5.25 7.25 -3.29
CA CYS A 40 5.18 8.35 -2.34
C CYS A 40 6.61 8.87 -2.09
N GLU A 41 6.86 10.12 -2.48
CA GLU A 41 8.19 10.72 -2.41
C GLU A 41 8.16 12.06 -1.67
N MET A 42 9.17 12.31 -0.85
CA MET A 42 9.29 13.57 -0.12
C MET A 42 9.88 14.65 -1.01
N SER A 43 9.31 15.85 -0.92
CA SER A 43 9.83 17.07 -1.56
C SER A 43 9.96 18.19 -0.52
N PRO A 44 11.18 18.72 -0.29
CA PRO A 44 12.44 18.28 -0.88
C PRO A 44 12.82 16.85 -0.45
N ALA A 45 13.73 16.22 -1.21
CA ALA A 45 14.26 14.91 -0.86
C ALA A 45 15.09 15.00 0.44
N LEU A 46 14.67 14.27 1.46
CA LEU A 46 15.32 14.19 2.78
C LEU A 46 15.54 12.73 3.16
N ASN A 47 16.52 12.46 4.04
CA ASN A 47 16.71 11.11 4.57
C ASN A 47 15.56 10.75 5.54
N ALA A 48 14.73 9.78 5.13
CA ALA A 48 13.57 9.30 5.85
C ALA A 48 13.83 8.07 6.73
N GLU A 49 15.05 7.54 6.81
CA GLU A 49 15.35 6.33 7.61
C GLU A 49 14.98 6.51 9.08
N SER A 50 15.26 7.68 9.65
CA SER A 50 14.92 7.98 11.04
C SER A 50 13.44 8.35 11.23
N TYR A 51 12.66 8.47 10.15
CA TYR A 51 11.28 8.93 10.20
C TYR A 51 10.32 7.75 10.38
N LYS A 52 9.13 8.03 10.93
CA LYS A 52 8.03 7.08 10.90
C LYS A 52 7.38 7.17 9.52
N VAL A 53 7.24 6.03 8.85
CA VAL A 53 6.48 5.89 7.60
C VAL A 53 5.32 4.93 7.85
N SER A 54 4.10 5.35 7.54
CA SER A 54 2.90 4.53 7.69
C SER A 54 2.08 4.60 6.42
N TRP A 55 1.69 3.43 5.92
CA TRP A 55 0.67 3.30 4.89
C TRP A 55 -0.60 2.77 5.54
N TYR A 56 -1.75 3.40 5.32
CA TYR A 56 -3.04 2.94 5.84
C TYR A 56 -4.17 3.15 4.84
N ARG A 57 -5.30 2.50 5.10
CA ARG A 57 -6.57 2.80 4.41
C ARG A 57 -7.24 3.96 5.14
N PRO A 58 -8.00 4.85 4.45
CA PRO A 58 -8.72 5.93 5.13
C PRO A 58 -9.55 5.42 6.32
N ASN A 59 -9.48 6.12 7.46
CA ASN A 59 -10.15 5.77 8.71
C ASN A 59 -9.71 4.42 9.33
N LYS A 60 -8.50 3.94 9.00
CA LYS A 60 -7.88 2.73 9.57
C LYS A 60 -6.46 3.00 10.08
N GLU A 61 -6.26 4.12 10.76
CA GLU A 61 -4.97 4.57 11.27
C GLU A 61 -4.39 3.58 12.31
N ASP A 62 -5.25 2.92 13.08
CA ASP A 62 -4.89 1.90 14.07
C ASP A 62 -4.60 0.52 13.46
N SER A 63 -4.84 0.34 12.15
CA SER A 63 -4.63 -0.91 11.42
C SER A 63 -3.88 -0.65 10.10
N PRO A 64 -2.61 -0.22 10.17
CA PRO A 64 -1.83 0.14 9.00
C PRO A 64 -1.63 -1.04 8.05
N VAL A 65 -1.59 -0.73 6.76
CA VAL A 65 -1.15 -1.62 5.69
C VAL A 65 0.32 -1.97 5.86
N LEU A 66 1.15 -0.97 6.18
CA LEU A 66 2.57 -1.12 6.50
C LEU A 66 2.98 -0.04 7.51
N LEU A 67 3.79 -0.41 8.50
CA LEU A 67 4.41 0.51 9.43
C LEU A 67 5.92 0.31 9.45
N TYR A 68 6.65 1.38 9.18
CA TYR A 68 8.08 1.49 9.39
C TYR A 68 8.36 2.54 10.48
N LYS A 69 9.13 2.13 11.48
CA LYS A 69 9.60 2.95 12.60
C LYS A 69 10.78 2.23 13.25
N ASP A 70 11.56 2.93 14.07
CA ASP A 70 12.68 2.32 14.80
C ASP A 70 13.66 1.59 13.84
N LEU A 71 13.90 2.21 12.67
CA LEU A 71 14.77 1.74 11.59
C LEU A 71 14.38 0.39 10.95
N LYS A 72 13.14 -0.09 11.17
CA LYS A 72 12.68 -1.36 10.60
C LYS A 72 11.19 -1.34 10.24
N VAL A 73 10.84 -2.19 9.28
CA VAL A 73 9.43 -2.54 9.05
C VAL A 73 8.96 -3.37 10.23
N GLN A 74 7.84 -2.99 10.82
CA GLN A 74 7.28 -3.66 11.96
C GLN A 74 6.40 -4.81 11.49
N GLU A 75 6.59 -6.00 12.07
CA GLU A 75 5.82 -7.18 11.72
C GLU A 75 4.41 -7.12 12.32
N ASN A 76 3.42 -7.67 11.62
CA ASN A 76 2.06 -7.90 12.10
C ASN A 76 1.29 -6.66 12.62
N THR A 77 1.68 -5.44 12.25
CA THR A 77 1.17 -4.21 12.90
C THR A 77 -0.22 -3.74 12.47
N GLY A 78 -0.98 -4.52 11.71
CA GLY A 78 -2.30 -4.10 11.25
C GLY A 78 -3.12 -5.23 10.66
N ASP A 79 -3.77 -4.96 9.54
CA ASP A 79 -4.75 -5.84 8.92
C ASP A 79 -4.08 -7.13 8.39
N PRO A 80 -4.50 -8.32 8.87
CA PRO A 80 -3.94 -9.60 8.44
C PRO A 80 -3.95 -9.83 6.93
N GLN A 81 -4.85 -9.18 6.17
CA GLN A 81 -4.93 -9.33 4.72
C GLN A 81 -3.66 -8.90 3.98
N TYR A 82 -2.82 -8.07 4.60
CA TYR A 82 -1.58 -7.55 4.00
C TYR A 82 -0.33 -8.34 4.37
N ARG A 83 -0.43 -9.27 5.34
CA ARG A 83 0.73 -10.04 5.82
C ARG A 83 1.42 -10.79 4.68
N GLY A 84 2.73 -10.64 4.60
CA GLY A 84 3.56 -11.30 3.59
C GLY A 84 3.39 -10.79 2.15
N ARG A 85 2.64 -9.71 1.93
CA ARG A 85 2.40 -9.14 0.59
C ARG A 85 2.83 -7.68 0.44
N VAL A 86 3.25 -7.02 1.53
CA VAL A 86 3.58 -5.59 1.55
C VAL A 86 5.06 -5.36 1.85
N PHE A 87 5.67 -4.45 1.11
CA PHE A 87 7.10 -4.14 1.23
C PHE A 87 7.33 -2.64 1.07
N LEU A 88 8.19 -2.07 1.90
CA LEU A 88 8.72 -0.72 1.70
C LEU A 88 9.94 -0.84 0.77
N VAL A 89 9.85 -0.29 -0.45
CA VAL A 89 10.84 -0.54 -1.51
C VAL A 89 11.54 0.73 -2.03
N GLY A 90 11.15 1.90 -1.53
CA GLY A 90 11.78 3.16 -1.88
C GLY A 90 13.18 3.34 -1.27
N ASP A 91 13.97 4.23 -1.88
CA ASP A 91 15.26 4.69 -1.34
C ASP A 91 15.00 5.72 -0.22
N LEU A 92 14.94 5.24 1.04
CA LEU A 92 14.66 6.07 2.21
C LEU A 92 15.68 7.21 2.39
N GLN A 93 16.93 6.99 2.00
CA GLN A 93 17.99 8.02 2.06
C GLN A 93 17.67 9.23 1.16
N LYS A 94 16.85 9.02 0.14
CA LYS A 94 16.40 10.05 -0.81
C LYS A 94 14.93 10.41 -0.64
N GLY A 95 14.31 10.02 0.48
CA GLY A 95 12.92 10.38 0.78
C GLY A 95 11.88 9.63 -0.05
N ASN A 96 12.26 8.54 -0.73
CA ASN A 96 11.29 7.69 -1.40
C ASN A 96 10.80 6.62 -0.42
N VAL A 97 9.50 6.68 -0.10
CA VAL A 97 8.83 5.82 0.88
C VAL A 97 7.74 4.94 0.24
N SER A 98 7.95 4.59 -1.04
CA SER A 98 6.98 3.87 -1.86
C SER A 98 6.70 2.46 -1.37
N LEU A 99 5.43 2.05 -1.45
CA LEU A 99 4.93 0.73 -1.05
C LEU A 99 4.82 -0.19 -2.26
N LYS A 100 5.37 -1.40 -2.17
CA LYS A 100 5.04 -2.50 -3.08
C LYS A 100 3.99 -3.39 -2.42
N LEU A 101 2.90 -3.66 -3.14
CA LEU A 101 1.85 -4.60 -2.74
C LEU A 101 1.77 -5.73 -3.77
N GLU A 102 1.89 -6.97 -3.32
CA GLU A 102 1.94 -8.18 -4.14
C GLU A 102 0.67 -9.03 -4.04
N ASN A 103 0.50 -9.94 -5.01
CA ASN A 103 -0.61 -10.88 -5.09
C ASN A 103 -1.99 -10.20 -4.89
N LEU A 104 -2.24 -9.19 -5.73
CA LEU A 104 -3.39 -8.31 -5.60
C LEU A 104 -4.73 -9.04 -5.70
N THR A 105 -5.67 -8.63 -4.85
CA THR A 105 -7.05 -9.10 -4.82
C THR A 105 -8.00 -7.95 -5.16
N VAL A 106 -9.27 -8.26 -5.42
CA VAL A 106 -10.29 -7.21 -5.63
C VAL A 106 -10.46 -6.34 -4.37
N ALA A 107 -10.25 -6.91 -3.18
CA ALA A 107 -10.29 -6.19 -1.90
C ALA A 107 -9.15 -5.17 -1.73
N ASP A 108 -8.09 -5.28 -2.53
CA ASP A 108 -6.99 -4.31 -2.54
C ASP A 108 -7.38 -3.01 -3.28
N ARG A 109 -8.49 -2.99 -4.04
CA ARG A 109 -9.03 -1.75 -4.66
C ARG A 109 -9.31 -0.67 -3.62
N GLY A 110 -9.06 0.58 -3.97
CA GLY A 110 -9.48 1.76 -3.21
C GLY A 110 -8.33 2.68 -2.86
N GLU A 111 -8.60 3.57 -1.92
CA GLU A 111 -7.65 4.57 -1.47
C GLU A 111 -6.62 4.00 -0.48
N TYR A 112 -5.43 4.57 -0.52
CA TYR A 112 -4.33 4.35 0.40
C TYR A 112 -3.74 5.72 0.76
N GLU A 113 -3.36 5.89 2.02
CA GLU A 113 -2.75 7.11 2.52
C GLU A 113 -1.32 6.82 2.96
N CYS A 114 -0.38 7.56 2.39
CA CYS A 114 1.02 7.60 2.78
C CYS A 114 1.20 8.70 3.82
N TYR A 115 1.70 8.33 4.99
CA TYR A 115 1.98 9.25 6.09
C TYR A 115 3.44 9.15 6.48
N VAL A 116 4.12 10.30 6.51
CA VAL A 116 5.51 10.39 6.96
C VAL A 116 5.60 11.41 8.07
N LYS A 117 6.29 11.04 9.16
CA LYS A 117 6.45 11.89 10.34
C LYS A 117 7.91 11.92 10.80
N SER A 118 8.44 13.14 10.90
CA SER A 118 9.68 13.44 11.63
C SER A 118 9.35 13.86 13.07
N ASN A 119 10.36 14.30 13.83
CA ASN A 119 10.17 14.76 15.21
C ASN A 119 9.33 16.05 15.32
N ILE A 120 9.33 16.89 14.28
CA ILE A 120 8.73 18.23 14.31
C ILE A 120 7.72 18.48 13.19
N TRP A 121 7.63 17.58 12.22
CA TRP A 121 6.80 17.76 11.02
C TRP A 121 6.16 16.43 10.59
N TYR A 122 5.08 16.52 9.85
CA TYR A 122 4.47 15.39 9.17
C TYR A 122 3.74 15.87 7.91
N ASP A 123 3.53 14.97 6.97
CA ASP A 123 2.63 15.20 5.85
C ASP A 123 1.92 13.89 5.45
N THR A 124 0.84 14.01 4.69
CA THR A 124 0.01 12.89 4.22
C THR A 124 -0.39 13.08 2.76
N ALA A 125 -0.29 12.01 1.96
CA ALA A 125 -0.73 12.01 0.56
C ALA A 125 -1.55 10.77 0.22
N LYS A 126 -2.48 10.91 -0.74
CA LYS A 126 -3.45 9.87 -1.10
C LYS A 126 -3.14 9.26 -2.47
N VAL A 127 -3.20 7.94 -2.54
CA VAL A 127 -3.06 7.16 -3.78
C VAL A 127 -4.30 6.31 -3.99
N ILE A 128 -4.84 6.32 -5.20
CA ILE A 128 -6.03 5.53 -5.55
C ILE A 128 -5.58 4.31 -6.36
N LEU A 129 -5.86 3.11 -5.86
CA LEU A 129 -5.59 1.85 -6.57
C LEU A 129 -6.86 1.28 -7.21
N ASN A 130 -6.84 1.13 -8.53
CA ASN A 130 -7.89 0.49 -9.30
C ASN A 130 -7.46 -0.92 -9.74
N ILE A 131 -8.24 -1.94 -9.38
CA ILE A 131 -7.96 -3.33 -9.74
C ILE A 131 -8.85 -3.76 -10.90
N THR A 132 -8.24 -4.43 -11.88
CA THR A 132 -8.89 -4.99 -13.07
C THR A 132 -8.73 -6.51 -13.12
N GLY A 133 -9.72 -7.23 -13.65
CA GLY A 133 -9.68 -8.69 -13.79
C GLY A 133 -10.96 -9.39 -13.33
N LYS A 134 -11.18 -10.62 -13.80
CA LYS A 134 -12.30 -11.47 -13.39
C LYS A 134 -11.87 -12.37 -12.25
N THR A 135 -12.66 -12.45 -11.19
CA THR A 135 -12.59 -13.55 -10.23
C THR A 135 -13.08 -14.80 -10.93
N TYR A 136 -12.19 -15.74 -11.24
CA TYR A 136 -12.62 -17.08 -11.62
C TYR A 136 -13.11 -17.78 -10.35
N SER A 137 -14.39 -17.67 -10.06
CA SER A 137 -15.05 -18.51 -9.06
C SER A 137 -15.05 -19.93 -9.61
N THR A 138 -14.24 -20.83 -9.05
CA THR A 138 -14.39 -22.27 -9.30
C THR A 138 -15.69 -22.71 -8.63
N VAL A 139 -16.83 -22.50 -9.29
CA VAL A 139 -18.05 -23.23 -8.95
C VAL A 139 -17.79 -24.66 -9.37
N ALA A 140 -17.58 -25.55 -8.40
CA ALA A 140 -17.59 -26.98 -8.66
C ALA A 140 -18.98 -27.34 -9.23
N SER A 141 -19.06 -27.53 -10.55
CA SER A 141 -20.28 -27.96 -11.22
C SER A 141 -20.57 -29.40 -10.83
N ASN A 142 -21.39 -29.61 -9.80
CA ASN A 142 -22.03 -30.89 -9.54
C ASN A 142 -23.12 -31.12 -10.60
N VAL A 143 -22.73 -31.54 -11.81
CA VAL A 143 -23.68 -32.03 -12.82
C VAL A 143 -24.04 -33.47 -12.43
N LYS A 144 -25.12 -33.64 -11.65
CA LYS A 144 -25.76 -34.95 -11.48
C LYS A 144 -26.38 -35.35 -12.82
N ASN A 145 -25.77 -36.32 -13.48
CA ASN A 145 -26.27 -36.97 -14.69
C ASN A 145 -27.59 -37.72 -14.38
N GLN A 146 -28.74 -37.18 -14.77
CA GLN A 146 -30.01 -37.92 -14.80
C GLN A 146 -30.29 -38.39 -16.22
N ARG A 147 -30.16 -39.70 -16.45
CA ARG A 147 -30.66 -40.36 -17.67
C ARG A 147 -32.18 -40.49 -17.58
N THR A 148 -32.90 -39.61 -18.26
CA THR A 148 -34.33 -39.81 -18.54
C THR A 148 -34.48 -40.79 -19.69
N LYS A 149 -34.89 -42.04 -19.42
CA LYS A 149 -35.27 -43.01 -20.46
C LYS A 149 -36.78 -42.91 -20.68
N VAL A 150 -37.19 -42.12 -21.68
CA VAL A 150 -38.58 -42.08 -22.15
C VAL A 150 -38.83 -43.37 -22.92
N GLY A 151 -39.80 -44.16 -22.46
CA GLY A 151 -40.29 -45.32 -23.18
C GLY A 151 -41.18 -44.91 -24.35
N SER A 152 -41.14 -45.69 -25.43
CA SER A 152 -42.28 -45.85 -26.34
C SER A 152 -42.22 -47.24 -26.99
N LEU A 153 -43.40 -47.83 -27.16
CA LEU A 153 -43.70 -49.21 -27.52
C LEU A 153 -43.71 -49.47 -29.05
N ILE A 154 -43.84 -50.77 -29.38
CA ILE A 154 -44.41 -51.42 -30.58
C ILE A 154 -43.39 -51.60 -31.73
N LEU A 155 -43.08 -52.82 -32.21
CA LEU A 155 -43.97 -53.73 -32.95
C LEU A 155 -43.64 -55.22 -32.82
N THR A 156 -44.69 -55.99 -32.51
CA THR A 156 -44.88 -57.42 -32.76
C THR A 156 -44.72 -57.75 -34.25
N LYS A 157 -44.06 -58.87 -34.56
CA LYS A 157 -44.37 -59.65 -35.76
C LYS A 157 -43.96 -61.13 -35.58
N PHE A 158 -44.82 -61.95 -36.17
CA PHE A 158 -45.03 -63.40 -36.10
C PHE A 158 -43.79 -64.30 -36.15
#